data_AF-A0A6D2IZY4-F1
#
_entry.id   AF-A0A6D2IZY4-F1
#
_cell.length_a   1.000
_cell.length_b   1.000
_cell.length_c   1.000
_cell.angle_alpha   90.00
_cell.angle_beta   90.00
_cell.angle_gamma   90.00
#
_symmetry.space_group_name_H-M   'P 1'
#
loop_
_entity.id
_entity.type
_entity.pdbx_description
1 polymer ?
#
loop_
_entity_poly.entity_id
_entity_poly.type
_entity_poly.pdbx_seq_one_letter_code
_entity_poly.pdbx_strand_id
1 'polypeptide(L)'
;MLPSKEDMMVETKTMKDTFEALGIPKRFTHCLGIDQFEYYDWLGSQIGCSGTEEWRKEMSLPIFLRKMKHPESYRDEWEDHHLVAQAYQDFSLYISTKDEIL
;
A
#
# COMPACT_ATOMS: atom_id res chain seq x y z
N MET A 1 13.15 -3.84 18.98
CA MET A 1 14.16 -4.91 18.91
C MET A 1 13.81 -5.78 17.71
N LEU A 2 14.78 -6.14 16.86
CA LEU A 2 14.54 -7.06 15.75
C LEU A 2 14.54 -8.52 16.23
N PRO A 3 13.92 -9.45 15.47
CA PRO A 3 14.02 -10.88 15.76
C PRO A 3 15.47 -11.40 15.68
N SER A 4 15.70 -12.60 16.19
CA SER A 4 17.00 -13.27 16.02
C SER A 4 17.26 -13.59 14.55
N LYS A 5 18.53 -13.90 14.21
CA LYS A 5 18.89 -14.31 12.86
C LYS A 5 18.16 -15.59 12.45
N GLU A 6 18.06 -16.53 13.38
CA GLU A 6 17.39 -17.81 13.20
C GLU A 6 15.90 -17.60 12.88
N ASP A 7 15.22 -16.72 13.63
CA ASP A 7 13.80 -16.42 13.42
C ASP A 7 13.56 -15.76 12.04
N MET A 8 14.37 -14.77 11.66
CA MET A 8 14.26 -14.13 10.34
C MET A 8 14.48 -15.12 9.18
N MET A 9 15.40 -16.07 9.36
CA MET A 9 15.65 -17.13 8.37
C MET A 9 14.48 -18.10 8.25
N VAL A 10 13.85 -18.47 9.38
CA VAL A 10 12.65 -19.31 9.40
C VAL A 10 11.51 -18.61 8.66
N GLU A 11 11.24 -17.35 8.95
CA GLU A 11 10.17 -16.58 8.30
C GLU A 11 10.39 -16.47 6.78
N THR A 12 11.62 -16.12 6.37
CA THR A 12 11.98 -16.04 4.94
C THR A 12 11.83 -17.39 4.24
N LYS A 13 12.17 -18.49 4.92
CA LYS A 13 12.00 -19.84 4.37
C LYS A 13 10.53 -20.19 4.23
N THR A 14 9.72 -19.96 5.25
CA THR A 14 8.26 -20.19 5.22
C THR A 14 7.59 -19.42 4.08
N MET A 15 7.98 -18.16 3.87
CA MET A 15 7.49 -17.36 2.74
C MET A 15 7.84 -18.00 1.39
N LYS A 16 9.10 -18.41 1.20
CA LYS A 16 9.55 -19.06 -0.04
C LYS A 16 8.85 -20.40 -0.27
N ASP A 17 8.70 -21.23 0.77
CA ASP A 17 8.02 -22.52 0.71
C ASP A 17 6.54 -22.32 0.35
N THR A 18 5.90 -21.27 0.87
CA THR A 18 4.53 -20.87 0.52
C THR A 18 4.43 -20.47 -0.96
N PHE A 19 5.36 -19.65 -1.45
CA PHE A 19 5.38 -19.24 -2.86
C PHE A 19 5.61 -20.43 -3.80
N GLU A 20 6.48 -21.35 -3.42
CA GLU A 20 6.71 -22.58 -4.18
C GLU A 20 5.46 -23.48 -4.21
N ALA A 21 4.78 -23.65 -3.06
CA ALA A 21 3.53 -24.40 -2.98
C ALA A 21 2.39 -23.77 -3.80
N LEU A 22 2.35 -22.45 -3.91
CA LEU A 22 1.41 -21.70 -4.75
C LEU A 22 1.84 -21.65 -6.24
N GLY A 23 3.00 -22.21 -6.59
CA GLY A 23 3.53 -22.18 -7.95
C GLY A 23 3.99 -20.80 -8.42
N ILE A 24 4.23 -19.86 -7.51
CA ILE A 24 4.65 -18.49 -7.81
C ILE A 24 6.13 -18.50 -8.26
N PRO A 25 6.44 -18.05 -9.49
CA PRO A 25 7.82 -17.98 -9.96
C PRO A 25 8.68 -17.05 -9.09
N LYS A 26 9.95 -17.46 -8.82
CA LYS A 26 10.90 -16.69 -7.99
C LYS A 26 11.07 -15.22 -8.41
N ARG A 27 10.91 -14.89 -9.71
CA ARG A 27 10.96 -13.49 -10.19
C ARG A 27 9.89 -12.58 -9.59
N PHE A 28 8.82 -13.15 -9.05
CA PHE A 28 7.73 -12.41 -8.41
C PHE A 28 7.83 -12.39 -6.88
N THR A 29 8.96 -12.81 -6.29
CA THR A 29 9.14 -12.86 -4.82
C THR A 29 8.88 -11.52 -4.13
N HIS A 30 9.10 -10.41 -4.83
CA HIS A 30 8.91 -9.05 -4.29
C HIS A 30 7.70 -8.33 -4.88
N CYS A 31 6.86 -9.05 -5.65
CA CYS A 31 5.68 -8.48 -6.27
C CYS A 31 4.49 -8.61 -5.32
N LEU A 32 4.32 -7.61 -4.43
CA LEU A 32 3.23 -7.58 -3.44
C LEU A 32 1.87 -7.21 -4.05
N GLY A 33 1.84 -6.51 -5.20
CA GLY A 33 0.59 -6.16 -5.87
C GLY A 33 -0.36 -5.36 -4.96
N ILE A 34 -1.59 -5.83 -4.79
CA ILE A 34 -2.59 -5.18 -3.94
C ILE A 34 -2.30 -5.38 -2.44
N ASP A 35 -1.62 -6.47 -2.08
CA ASP A 35 -1.25 -6.82 -0.69
C ASP A 35 -0.17 -5.88 -0.13
N GLN A 36 0.37 -4.97 -0.95
CA GLN A 36 1.33 -3.95 -0.52
C GLN A 36 0.79 -3.09 0.63
N PHE A 37 -0.53 -2.84 0.67
CA PHE A 37 -1.14 -2.04 1.73
C PHE A 37 -1.18 -2.78 3.06
N GLU A 38 -1.43 -4.09 3.06
CA GLU A 38 -1.33 -4.90 4.27
C GLU A 38 0.10 -4.92 4.80
N TYR A 39 1.09 -5.00 3.90
CA TYR A 39 2.50 -4.90 4.27
C TYR A 39 2.86 -3.53 4.88
N TYR A 40 2.37 -2.44 4.29
CA TYR A 40 2.59 -1.08 4.83
C TYR A 40 1.89 -0.87 6.16
N ASP A 41 0.66 -1.35 6.31
CA ASP A 41 -0.10 -1.25 7.57
C ASP A 41 0.56 -2.07 8.67
N TRP A 42 1.08 -3.26 8.34
CA TRP A 42 1.89 -4.07 9.26
C TRP A 42 3.16 -3.34 9.69
N LEU A 43 3.90 -2.72 8.76
CA LEU A 43 5.08 -1.91 9.09
C LEU A 43 4.73 -0.71 9.98
N GLY A 44 3.66 0.01 9.65
CA GLY A 44 3.16 1.14 10.42
C GLY A 44 2.82 0.75 11.86
N SER A 45 2.17 -0.41 12.04
CA SER A 45 1.82 -0.91 13.36
C SER A 45 3.05 -1.26 14.23
N GLN A 46 4.18 -1.65 13.62
CA GLN A 46 5.43 -1.90 14.36
C GLN A 46 6.01 -0.64 15.02
N ILE A 47 5.67 0.54 14.49
CA ILE A 47 6.17 1.83 14.96
C ILE A 47 5.08 2.72 15.56
N GLY A 48 3.85 2.19 15.71
CA GLY A 48 2.70 2.94 16.22
C GLY A 48 2.19 4.03 15.27
N CYS A 49 2.51 3.95 13.97
CA CYS A 49 1.95 4.83 12.96
C CYS A 49 0.54 4.36 12.58
N SER A 50 -0.30 5.31 12.15
CA SER A 50 -1.57 5.00 11.50
C SER A 50 -1.31 4.17 10.24
N GLY A 51 -2.23 3.25 9.95
CA GLY A 51 -2.24 2.53 8.68
C GLY A 51 -2.48 3.47 7.49
N THR A 52 -2.33 2.92 6.30
CA THR A 52 -2.64 3.58 5.04
C THR A 52 -4.09 4.05 5.04
N GLU A 53 -4.33 5.27 4.58
CA GLU A 53 -5.64 5.88 4.52
C GLU A 53 -6.55 5.10 3.55
N GLU A 54 -7.82 4.88 3.93
CA GLU A 54 -8.75 4.08 3.13
C GLU A 54 -8.99 4.68 1.73
N TRP A 55 -9.07 6.02 1.61
CA TRP A 55 -9.18 6.68 0.31
C TRP A 55 -8.02 6.32 -0.62
N ARG A 56 -6.81 6.11 -0.08
CA ARG A 56 -5.61 5.77 -0.85
C ARG A 56 -5.66 4.32 -1.31
N LYS A 57 -6.16 3.41 -0.47
CA LYS A 57 -6.41 2.01 -0.83
C LYS A 57 -7.46 1.91 -1.93
N GLU A 58 -8.57 2.64 -1.78
CA GLU A 58 -9.68 2.68 -2.73
C GLU A 58 -9.30 3.27 -4.09
N MET A 59 -8.37 4.23 -4.14
CA MET A 59 -7.86 4.78 -5.42
C MET A 59 -7.03 3.76 -6.23
N SER A 60 -6.34 2.83 -5.55
CA SER A 60 -5.28 2.04 -6.17
C SER A 60 -5.77 1.12 -7.30
N LEU A 61 -6.73 0.23 -7.00
CA LEU A 61 -7.22 -0.78 -7.94
C LEU A 61 -7.94 -0.16 -9.14
N PRO A 62 -8.84 0.83 -8.99
CA PRO A 62 -9.47 1.52 -10.12
C PRO A 62 -8.46 2.12 -11.09
N ILE A 63 -7.37 2.74 -10.61
CA ILE A 63 -6.33 3.30 -11.47
C ILE A 63 -5.67 2.21 -12.32
N PHE A 64 -5.33 1.06 -11.73
CA PHE A 64 -4.76 -0.07 -12.48
C PHE A 64 -5.73 -0.59 -13.54
N LEU A 65 -6.99 -0.82 -13.18
CA LEU A 65 -8.02 -1.31 -14.10
C LEU A 65 -8.27 -0.31 -15.24
N ARG A 66 -8.32 1.00 -14.93
CA ARG A 66 -8.51 2.05 -15.92
C ARG A 66 -7.33 2.14 -16.87
N LYS A 67 -6.09 2.06 -16.36
CA LYS A 67 -4.89 2.00 -17.21
C LYS A 67 -4.91 0.81 -18.16
N MET A 68 -5.41 -0.34 -17.72
CA MET A 68 -5.54 -1.52 -18.58
C MET A 68 -6.63 -1.35 -19.64
N LYS A 69 -7.76 -0.71 -19.28
CA LYS A 69 -8.93 -0.56 -20.17
C LYS A 69 -8.80 0.62 -21.14
N HIS A 70 -8.20 1.72 -20.70
CA HIS A 70 -8.11 3.00 -21.39
C HIS A 70 -6.69 3.59 -21.26
N PRO A 71 -5.65 2.90 -21.79
CA PRO A 71 -4.24 3.26 -21.55
C PRO A 71 -3.86 4.68 -22.01
N GLU A 72 -4.56 5.23 -23.00
CA GLU A 72 -4.30 6.57 -23.54
C GLU A 72 -5.00 7.68 -22.75
N SER A 73 -6.17 7.42 -22.16
CA SER A 73 -6.99 8.47 -21.49
C SER A 73 -7.09 8.34 -19.97
N TYR A 74 -6.61 7.25 -19.36
CA TYR A 74 -6.76 7.02 -17.91
C TYR A 74 -6.14 8.12 -17.02
N ARG A 75 -5.22 8.92 -17.57
CA ARG A 75 -4.58 10.05 -16.86
C ARG A 75 -5.40 11.33 -16.91
N ASP A 76 -6.33 11.45 -17.85
CA ASP A 76 -7.12 12.65 -18.12
C ASP A 76 -8.61 12.45 -17.76
N GLU A 77 -9.09 11.21 -17.80
CA GLU A 77 -10.49 10.84 -17.60
C GLU A 77 -10.65 9.92 -16.38
N TRP A 78 -11.23 10.41 -15.29
CA TRP A 78 -11.51 9.61 -14.10
C TRP A 78 -12.78 10.03 -13.36
N GLU A 79 -13.35 9.10 -12.58
CA GLU A 79 -14.69 9.24 -11.94
C GLU A 79 -14.59 9.31 -10.40
N ASP A 80 -13.41 9.05 -9.86
CA ASP A 80 -13.08 8.94 -8.44
C ASP A 80 -12.86 10.32 -7.79
N HIS A 81 -13.60 11.35 -8.23
CA HIS A 81 -13.54 12.71 -7.68
C HIS A 81 -13.85 12.75 -6.17
N HIS A 82 -14.70 11.84 -5.68
CA HIS A 82 -15.00 11.75 -4.25
C HIS A 82 -13.79 11.30 -3.42
N LEU A 83 -12.96 10.38 -3.92
CA LEU A 83 -11.72 9.96 -3.26
C LEU A 83 -10.71 11.11 -3.24
N VAL A 84 -10.64 11.89 -4.32
CA VAL A 84 -9.81 13.11 -4.37
C VAL A 84 -10.26 14.10 -3.30
N ALA A 85 -11.57 14.29 -3.12
CA ALA A 85 -12.11 15.16 -2.07
C ALA A 85 -11.76 14.64 -0.65
N GLN A 86 -11.85 13.33 -0.41
CA GLN A 86 -11.43 12.72 0.86
C GLN A 86 -9.94 12.93 1.14
N ALA A 87 -9.09 12.76 0.12
CA ALA A 87 -7.66 13.03 0.25
C ALA A 87 -7.38 14.48 0.65
N TYR A 88 -8.07 15.45 0.02
CA TYR A 88 -7.92 16.86 0.41
C TYR A 88 -8.41 17.18 1.82
N GLN A 89 -9.50 16.53 2.27
CA GLN A 89 -9.97 16.67 3.65
C GLN A 89 -8.93 16.16 4.64
N ASP A 90 -8.35 14.99 4.37
CA ASP A 90 -7.28 14.42 5.19
C ASP A 90 -6.02 15.31 5.21
N PHE A 91 -5.57 15.78 4.04
CA PHE A 91 -4.43 16.69 3.94
C PHE A 91 -4.62 17.99 4.71
N SER A 92 -5.85 18.51 4.82
CA SER A 92 -6.14 19.74 5.56
C SER A 92 -5.76 19.66 7.04
N LEU A 93 -5.84 18.46 7.63
CA LEU A 93 -5.47 18.22 9.04
C LEU A 93 -3.99 18.51 9.31
N TYR A 94 -3.14 18.33 8.29
CA TYR A 94 -1.69 18.52 8.37
C TYR A 94 -1.24 19.93 7.96
N ILE A 95 -2.14 20.70 7.33
CA ILE A 95 -1.88 22.08 6.92
C ILE A 95 -2.26 23.04 8.06
N SER A 96 -3.41 22.84 8.72
CA SER A 96 -3.83 23.68 9.84
C SER A 96 -3.01 23.48 11.12
N THR A 97 -2.37 22.32 11.30
CA THR A 97 -1.50 22.03 12.47
C THR A 97 -0.14 22.71 12.40
N LYS A 98 0.26 23.30 11.26
CA LYS A 98 1.50 24.09 11.17
C LYS A 98 1.36 25.51 11.71
N ASP A 99 0.14 26.04 11.80
CA ASP A 99 -0.11 27.41 12.28
C ASP A 99 -0.24 27.49 13.81
N GLU A 100 -0.32 26.36 14.53
CA GLU A 100 -0.41 26.31 16.00
C GLU A 100 0.94 26.04 16.72
N ILE A 101 2.04 25.86 15.98
CA ILE A 101 3.38 25.58 16.53
C ILE A 101 4.40 26.72 16.24
N LEU A 102 3.91 27.91 15.87
CA LEU A 102 4.69 29.14 15.76
C LEU A 102 4.15 30.21 16.72
#